data_AF-A0A2T0B100-F1
#
_entry.id   AF-A0A2T0B100-F1
#
_cell.length_a   1.000
_cell.length_b   1.000
_cell.length_c   1.000
_cell.angle_alpha   90.00
_cell.angle_beta   90.00
_cell.angle_gamma   90.00
#
_symmetry.space_group_name_H-M   'P 1'
#
loop_
_entity.id
_entity.type
_entity.pdbx_description
1 polymer ?
#
loop_
_entity_poly.entity_id
_entity_poly.type
_entity_poly.pdbx_seq_one_letter_code
_entity_poly.pdbx_strand_id
1 'polypeptide(L)'
;MSEYDLESIELLKEGDFPQYIYSADNNSCNSSQLDFLKVRNILLIAVNTDIYIRCKDNKVRLYILLAVASLKDEGKYDFDTGEVIKRINIIVKYFKISSPQIINNTVYFKPDMDKIKELLEKSKIEIEEGRAENIIFKV
;
A
#
# COMPACT_ATOMS: atom_id res chain seq x y z
N MET A 1 -18.22 5.16 19.19
CA MET A 1 -17.28 4.58 18.21
C MET A 1 -17.27 5.56 17.05
N SER A 2 -16.27 6.44 16.99
CA SER A 2 -16.20 7.46 15.95
C SER A 2 -15.82 6.79 14.62
N GLU A 3 -16.75 6.86 13.68
CA GLU A 3 -16.50 6.60 12.26
C GLU A 3 -15.36 7.50 11.78
N TYR A 4 -14.36 6.90 11.14
CA TYR A 4 -13.31 7.65 10.47
C TYR A 4 -13.92 8.28 9.22
N ASP A 5 -14.24 9.56 9.30
CA ASP A 5 -14.78 10.32 8.19
C ASP A 5 -13.66 10.61 7.19
N LEU A 6 -13.63 9.82 6.11
CA LEU A 6 -12.63 9.91 5.03
C LEU A 6 -12.70 11.25 4.26
N GLU A 7 -13.73 12.07 4.51
CA GLU A 7 -13.96 13.37 3.87
C GLU A 7 -13.02 14.47 4.38
N SER A 8 -12.27 14.27 5.47
CA SER A 8 -11.44 15.34 6.07
C SER A 8 -10.00 15.45 5.55
N ILE A 9 -9.57 14.62 4.58
CA ILE A 9 -8.18 14.67 4.07
C ILE A 9 -8.10 15.61 2.86
N GLU A 10 -7.52 16.79 3.05
CA GLU A 10 -7.27 17.75 1.98
C GLU A 10 -5.94 17.44 1.26
N LEU A 11 -6.02 17.09 -0.02
CA LEU A 11 -4.85 16.92 -0.87
C LEU A 11 -4.32 18.31 -1.27
N LEU A 12 -3.12 18.66 -0.80
CA LEU A 12 -2.58 20.02 -0.97
C LEU A 12 -2.15 20.33 -2.43
N LYS A 13 -2.02 19.34 -3.32
CA LYS A 13 -1.63 19.52 -4.73
C LYS A 13 -2.18 18.41 -5.64
N GLU A 14 -3.40 18.53 -6.14
CA GLU A 14 -3.98 17.57 -7.09
C GLU A 14 -3.22 17.51 -8.44
N GLY A 15 -2.49 18.56 -8.81
CA GLY A 15 -1.86 18.69 -10.15
C GLY A 15 -0.51 17.98 -10.36
N ASP A 16 0.20 17.57 -9.30
CA ASP A 16 1.60 17.11 -9.39
C ASP A 16 1.82 15.64 -8.99
N PHE A 17 0.75 14.87 -8.82
CA PHE A 17 0.80 13.47 -8.37
C PHE A 17 1.84 12.58 -9.09
N PRO A 18 2.00 12.67 -10.43
CA PRO A 18 3.00 11.87 -11.15
C PRO A 18 4.46 12.21 -10.78
N GLN A 19 4.75 13.48 -10.48
CA GLN A 19 6.12 13.91 -10.13
C GLN A 19 6.52 13.43 -8.73
N TYR A 20 5.57 13.36 -7.79
CA TYR A 20 5.81 12.83 -6.45
C TYR A 20 6.02 11.30 -6.44
N ILE A 21 5.36 10.57 -7.33
CA ILE A 21 5.65 9.14 -7.55
C ILE A 21 7.07 8.95 -8.09
N TYR A 22 7.51 9.82 -9.01
CA TYR A 22 8.84 9.75 -9.64
C TYR A 22 9.98 10.15 -8.70
N SER A 23 9.77 11.11 -7.79
CA SER A 23 10.75 11.51 -6.76
C SER A 23 10.83 10.53 -5.59
N ALA A 24 9.70 9.91 -5.21
CA ALA A 24 9.63 8.82 -4.23
C ALA A 24 10.38 7.56 -4.66
N ASP A 25 10.55 7.38 -5.97
CA ASP A 25 11.20 6.22 -6.56
C ASP A 25 12.73 6.35 -6.67
N ASN A 26 13.27 7.58 -6.54
CA ASN A 26 14.69 7.89 -6.70
C ASN A 26 15.39 8.42 -5.43
N ASN A 27 14.63 8.90 -4.43
CA ASN A 27 15.20 9.35 -3.15
C ASN A 27 14.98 8.31 -2.05
N SER A 28 16.03 8.04 -1.27
CA SER A 28 16.05 7.17 -0.09
C SER A 28 15.19 7.67 1.09
N CYS A 29 14.30 8.63 0.86
CA CYS A 29 13.44 9.17 1.88
C CYS A 29 12.25 8.23 2.09
N ASN A 30 12.40 7.32 3.06
CA ASN A 30 11.29 6.54 3.63
C ASN A 30 10.30 7.49 4.32
N SER A 31 9.46 8.19 3.55
CA SER A 31 8.38 9.01 4.11
C SER A 31 7.22 8.12 4.51
N SER A 32 6.80 8.23 5.77
CA SER A 32 5.61 7.55 6.29
C SER A 32 4.35 7.90 5.46
N GLN A 33 4.32 9.11 4.89
CA GLN A 33 3.23 9.61 4.06
C GLN A 33 3.15 8.90 2.69
N LEU A 34 4.29 8.64 2.05
CA LEU A 34 4.35 7.90 0.78
C LEU A 34 3.93 6.44 0.95
N ASP A 35 4.40 5.79 2.03
CA ASP A 35 4.00 4.43 2.36
C ASP A 35 2.49 4.38 2.67
N PHE A 36 1.93 5.40 3.34
CA PHE A 36 0.49 5.49 3.62
C PHE A 36 -0.35 5.59 2.33
N LEU A 37 0.04 6.46 1.40
CA LEU A 37 -0.64 6.59 0.11
C LEU A 37 -0.57 5.30 -0.71
N LYS A 38 0.58 4.63 -0.73
CA LYS A 38 0.74 3.34 -1.42
C LYS A 38 -0.14 2.25 -0.79
N VAL A 39 -0.29 2.22 0.53
CA VAL A 39 -1.21 1.28 1.20
C VAL A 39 -2.66 1.65 0.94
N ARG A 40 -3.03 2.95 0.95
CA ARG A 40 -4.38 3.41 0.62
C ARG A 40 -4.81 3.01 -0.79
N ASN A 41 -3.89 2.99 -1.75
CA ASN A 41 -4.18 2.53 -3.11
C ASN A 41 -4.42 1.01 -3.17
N ILE A 42 -3.93 0.25 -2.18
CA ILE A 42 -4.11 -1.20 -2.04
C ILE A 42 -5.06 -1.47 -0.87
N LEU A 43 -6.35 -1.15 -1.03
CA LEU A 43 -7.33 -1.37 0.04
C LEU A 43 -7.55 -2.87 0.34
N LEU A 44 -7.40 -3.72 -0.67
CA LEU A 44 -7.67 -5.15 -0.62
C LEU A 44 -6.95 -5.82 -1.78
N ILE A 45 -6.33 -6.97 -1.56
CA ILE A 45 -5.78 -7.80 -2.64
C ILE A 45 -6.64 -9.05 -2.75
N ALA A 46 -7.24 -9.26 -3.91
CA ALA A 46 -8.08 -10.43 -4.18
C ALA A 46 -7.36 -11.41 -5.12
N VAL A 47 -7.35 -12.69 -4.76
CA VAL A 47 -6.70 -13.75 -5.54
C VAL A 47 -7.61 -14.95 -5.65
N ASN A 48 -7.67 -15.59 -6.82
CA ASN A 48 -8.38 -16.86 -6.97
C ASN A 48 -7.80 -17.96 -6.05
N THR A 49 -8.67 -18.74 -5.41
CA THR A 49 -8.25 -19.76 -4.44
C THR A 49 -7.34 -20.85 -5.02
N ASP A 50 -7.55 -21.28 -6.26
CA ASP A 50 -6.71 -22.32 -6.88
C ASP A 50 -5.28 -21.81 -7.10
N ILE A 51 -5.13 -20.55 -7.52
CA ILE A 51 -3.82 -19.92 -7.71
C ILE A 51 -3.13 -19.75 -6.36
N TYR A 52 -3.87 -19.27 -5.34
CA TYR A 52 -3.34 -19.14 -3.99
C TYR A 52 -2.83 -20.48 -3.44
N ILE A 53 -3.60 -21.57 -3.54
CA ILE A 53 -3.22 -22.89 -3.04
C ILE A 53 -1.90 -23.37 -3.66
N ARG A 54 -1.65 -23.07 -4.94
CA ARG A 54 -0.39 -23.43 -5.63
C ARG A 54 0.82 -22.61 -5.16
N CYS A 55 0.59 -21.44 -4.57
CA CYS A 55 1.65 -20.49 -4.19
C CYS A 55 1.86 -20.37 -2.68
N LYS A 56 0.88 -20.74 -1.85
CA LYS A 56 0.85 -20.43 -0.41
C LYS A 56 2.05 -20.94 0.39
N ASP A 57 2.61 -22.08 0.00
CA ASP A 57 3.71 -22.73 0.74
C ASP A 57 5.08 -22.12 0.42
N ASN A 58 5.17 -21.26 -0.60
CA ASN A 58 6.38 -20.52 -0.93
C ASN A 58 6.13 -19.03 -0.76
N LYS A 59 6.67 -18.45 0.33
CA LYS A 59 6.50 -17.02 0.65
C LYS A 59 6.90 -16.09 -0.48
N VAL A 60 8.00 -16.37 -1.19
CA VAL A 60 8.47 -15.53 -2.30
C VAL A 60 7.46 -15.54 -3.44
N ARG A 61 6.97 -16.72 -3.85
CA ARG A 61 5.93 -16.85 -4.89
C ARG A 61 4.64 -16.18 -4.48
N LEU A 62 4.24 -16.32 -3.22
CA LEU A 62 3.05 -15.66 -2.68
C LEU A 62 3.19 -14.13 -2.74
N TYR A 63 4.33 -13.56 -2.32
CA TYR A 63 4.53 -12.12 -2.41
C TYR A 63 4.51 -11.59 -3.84
N ILE A 64 5.14 -12.30 -4.78
CA ILE A 64 5.09 -11.93 -6.21
C ILE A 64 3.64 -11.96 -6.71
N LEU A 65 2.89 -13.01 -6.39
CA LEU A 65 1.47 -13.14 -6.76
C LEU A 65 0.64 -11.97 -6.22
N LEU A 66 0.80 -11.64 -4.94
CA LEU A 66 0.08 -10.53 -4.32
C LEU A 66 0.45 -9.18 -4.94
N ALA A 67 1.72 -8.96 -5.23
CA ALA A 67 2.19 -7.75 -5.88
C ALA A 67 1.57 -7.58 -7.28
N VAL A 68 1.63 -8.62 -8.10
CA VAL A 68 1.04 -8.62 -9.44
C VAL A 68 -0.48 -8.43 -9.39
N ALA A 69 -1.17 -9.13 -8.50
CA ALA A 69 -2.62 -8.98 -8.32
C ALA A 69 -2.99 -7.54 -7.95
N SER A 70 -2.27 -6.92 -7.00
CA SER A 70 -2.53 -5.55 -6.59
C SER A 70 -2.30 -4.50 -7.69
N LEU A 71 -1.31 -4.73 -8.57
CA LEU A 71 -1.06 -3.84 -9.72
C LEU A 71 -2.17 -3.98 -10.77
N LYS A 72 -2.66 -5.21 -10.99
CA LYS A 72 -3.75 -5.48 -11.92
C LYS A 72 -5.07 -4.84 -11.47
N ASP A 73 -5.37 -4.86 -10.17
CA ASP A 73 -6.57 -4.22 -9.61
C ASP A 73 -6.53 -2.68 -9.78
N GLU A 74 -5.34 -2.08 -9.89
CA GLU A 74 -5.14 -0.67 -10.25
C GLU A 74 -5.24 -0.41 -11.78
N GLY A 75 -5.55 -1.43 -12.58
CA GLY A 75 -5.64 -1.32 -14.04
C GLY A 75 -4.29 -1.33 -14.76
N LYS A 76 -3.18 -1.66 -14.07
CA LYS A 76 -1.85 -1.81 -14.68
C LYS A 76 -1.63 -3.25 -15.16
N TYR A 77 -1.45 -3.42 -16.48
CA TYR A 77 -1.22 -4.73 -17.10
C TYR A 77 0.23 -4.94 -17.56
N ASP A 78 0.94 -3.84 -17.84
CA ASP A 78 2.38 -3.82 -18.10
C ASP A 78 3.10 -3.21 -16.90
N PHE A 79 3.86 -4.03 -16.19
CA PHE A 79 4.68 -3.60 -15.05
C PHE A 79 6.07 -4.22 -15.15
N ASP A 80 7.07 -3.48 -14.68
CA ASP A 80 8.45 -3.96 -14.65
C ASP A 80 8.81 -4.65 -13.33
N THR A 81 9.97 -5.31 -13.30
CA THR A 81 10.47 -6.00 -12.10
C THR A 81 10.65 -5.05 -10.91
N GLY A 82 11.02 -3.79 -11.15
CA GLY A 82 11.21 -2.78 -10.11
C GLY A 82 9.89 -2.39 -9.44
N GLU A 83 8.82 -2.19 -10.21
CA GLU A 83 7.48 -1.94 -9.70
C GLU A 83 6.97 -3.11 -8.84
N VAL A 84 7.19 -4.35 -9.30
CA VAL A 84 6.84 -5.55 -8.53
C VAL A 84 7.59 -5.59 -7.20
N ILE A 85 8.90 -5.31 -7.19
CA ILE A 85 9.70 -5.28 -5.95
C ILE A 85 9.20 -4.20 -4.99
N LYS A 86 8.91 -2.99 -5.47
CA LYS A 86 8.36 -1.90 -4.66
C LYS A 86 7.03 -2.31 -4.02
N ARG A 87 6.17 -2.98 -4.79
CA ARG A 87 4.88 -3.47 -4.31
C ARG A 87 5.04 -4.57 -3.25
N ILE A 88 5.97 -5.50 -3.45
CA ILE A 88 6.31 -6.52 -2.44
C ILE A 88 6.73 -5.85 -1.13
N ASN A 89 7.57 -4.80 -1.17
CA ASN A 89 8.01 -4.10 0.04
C ASN A 89 6.84 -3.51 0.83
N ILE A 90 5.84 -2.91 0.16
CA ILE A 90 4.63 -2.41 0.80
C ILE A 90 3.81 -3.55 1.43
N ILE A 91 3.60 -4.64 0.68
CA ILE A 91 2.84 -5.80 1.16
C ILE A 91 3.48 -6.44 2.39
N VAL A 92 4.80 -6.66 2.36
CA VAL A 92 5.56 -7.25 3.48
C VAL A 92 5.44 -6.39 4.74
N LYS A 93 5.54 -5.06 4.59
CA LYS A 93 5.48 -4.14 5.73
C LYS A 93 4.08 -4.08 6.33
N TYR A 94 3.05 -3.92 5.49
CA TYR A 94 1.74 -3.43 5.93
C TYR A 94 0.57 -4.40 5.75
N PHE A 95 0.76 -5.64 5.30
CA PHE A 95 -0.35 -6.60 5.10
C PHE A 95 -0.28 -7.82 6.03
N LYS A 96 -1.45 -8.32 6.46
CA LYS A 96 -1.57 -9.56 7.25
C LYS A 96 -1.60 -10.79 6.33
N ILE A 97 -0.46 -11.14 5.73
CA ILE A 97 -0.39 -12.23 4.74
C ILE A 97 -0.61 -13.64 5.30
N SER A 98 -0.41 -13.84 6.60
CA SER A 98 -0.57 -15.14 7.27
C SER A 98 -2.01 -15.46 7.65
N SER A 99 -2.93 -14.49 7.54
CA SER A 99 -4.33 -14.66 7.93
C SER A 99 -5.27 -14.09 6.86
N PRO A 100 -5.29 -14.68 5.65
CA PRO A 100 -6.22 -14.26 4.61
C PRO A 100 -7.67 -14.65 4.96
N GLN A 101 -8.62 -13.93 4.38
CA GLN A 101 -10.03 -14.30 4.41
C GLN A 101 -10.41 -15.03 3.13
N ILE A 102 -11.11 -16.16 3.21
CA ILE A 102 -11.50 -16.95 2.04
C ILE A 102 -13.03 -16.93 1.92
N ILE A 103 -13.54 -16.39 0.82
CA ILE A 103 -14.98 -16.28 0.52
C ILE A 103 -15.18 -16.60 -0.97
N ASN A 104 -16.13 -17.48 -1.30
CA ASN A 104 -16.58 -17.76 -2.68
C ASN A 104 -15.42 -17.89 -3.71
N ASN A 105 -14.50 -18.84 -3.49
CA ASN A 105 -13.35 -19.11 -4.37
C ASN A 105 -12.36 -17.94 -4.57
N THR A 106 -12.43 -16.94 -3.67
CA THR A 106 -11.51 -15.81 -3.63
C THR A 106 -10.85 -15.73 -2.26
N VAL A 107 -9.56 -15.44 -2.26
CA VAL A 107 -8.70 -15.25 -1.08
C VAL A 107 -8.35 -13.78 -1.01
N TYR A 108 -8.71 -13.15 0.10
CA TYR A 108 -8.58 -11.74 0.35
C TYR A 108 -7.48 -11.47 1.37
N PHE A 109 -6.56 -10.59 0.99
CA PHE A 109 -5.50 -10.10 1.87
C PHE A 109 -5.77 -8.65 2.21
N LYS A 110 -5.93 -8.38 3.51
CA LYS A 110 -6.21 -7.06 4.04
C LYS A 110 -4.95 -6.42 4.62
N PRO A 111 -4.85 -5.09 4.56
CA PRO A 111 -3.83 -4.38 5.31
C PRO A 111 -3.92 -4.64 6.81
N ASP A 112 -2.79 -4.50 7.49
CA ASP A 112 -2.67 -4.51 8.93
C ASP A 112 -3.06 -3.14 9.48
N MET A 113 -4.31 -3.03 9.95
CA MET A 113 -4.86 -1.77 10.45
C MET A 113 -4.07 -1.19 11.63
N ASP A 114 -3.43 -2.03 12.44
CA ASP A 114 -2.64 -1.55 13.57
C ASP A 114 -1.36 -0.86 13.07
N LYS A 115 -0.69 -1.45 12.08
CA LYS A 115 0.46 -0.82 11.40
C LYS A 115 0.08 0.42 10.60
N ILE A 116 -1.11 0.45 9.98
CA ILE A 116 -1.60 1.65 9.29
C ILE A 116 -1.82 2.78 10.28
N LYS A 117 -2.38 2.50 11.47
CA LYS A 117 -2.56 3.52 12.51
C LYS A 117 -1.20 4.10 12.94
N GLU A 118 -0.21 3.24 13.21
CA GLU A 118 1.15 3.70 13.53
C GLU A 118 1.76 4.54 12.40
N LEU A 119 1.54 4.15 11.15
CA LEU A 119 2.01 4.88 9.98
C LEU A 119 1.38 6.28 9.90
N LEU A 120 0.07 6.37 10.13
CA LEU A 120 -0.66 7.64 10.13
C LEU A 120 -0.20 8.55 11.26
N GLU A 121 0.01 8.03 12.48
CA GLU A 121 0.51 8.82 13.60
C GLU A 121 1.93 9.34 13.33
N LYS A 122 2.82 8.52 12.75
CA LYS A 122 4.14 8.98 12.31
C LYS A 122 4.04 10.08 11.26
N SER A 123 3.15 9.92 10.28
CA SER A 123 2.88 10.95 9.27
C SER A 123 2.42 12.28 9.88
N LYS A 124 1.56 12.25 10.90
CA LYS A 124 1.13 13.47 11.61
C LYS A 124 2.28 14.14 12.34
N ILE A 125 3.10 13.38 13.06
CA ILE A 125 4.26 13.91 13.79
C ILE A 125 5.28 14.54 12.82
N GLU A 126 5.53 13.92 11.66
CA GLU A 126 6.41 14.48 10.62
C GLU A 126 5.94 15.86 10.13
N ILE A 127 4.61 16.07 10.04
CA ILE A 127 4.00 17.35 9.68
C ILE A 127 4.21 18.39 10.79
N GLU A 128 3.97 18.03 12.05
CA GLU A 128 4.12 18.92 13.21
C GLU A 128 5.58 19.35 13.45
N GLU A 129 6.54 18.45 13.23
CA GLU A 129 7.98 18.72 13.39
C GLU A 129 8.59 19.56 12.25
N GLY A 130 7.79 19.95 11.24
CA GLY A 130 8.28 20.75 10.13
C GLY A 130 9.30 20.04 9.26
N ARG A 131 9.31 18.69 9.25
CA ARG A 131 10.08 17.87 8.29
C ARG A 131 9.39 17.92 6.92
N ALA A 132 9.37 19.12 6.34
CA ALA A 132 8.43 19.57 5.33
C ALA A 132 8.78 19.17 3.88
N GLU A 133 9.88 18.46 3.64
CA GLU A 133 10.30 18.15 2.26
C GLU A 133 9.36 17.18 1.52
N ASN A 134 8.41 16.52 2.20
CA ASN A 134 7.54 15.50 1.61
C ASN A 134 6.09 15.49 2.15
N ILE A 135 5.48 16.66 2.42
CA ILE A 135 4.05 16.71 2.79
C ILE A 135 3.18 16.50 1.55
N ILE A 136 2.50 15.36 1.46
CA ILE A 136 1.67 14.99 0.29
C ILE A 136 0.16 15.17 0.59
N PHE A 137 -0.25 15.13 1.86
CA PHE A 137 -1.62 15.39 2.29
C PHE A 137 -1.66 16.12 3.64
N LYS A 138 -2.73 16.88 3.91
CA LYS A 138 -3.01 17.50 5.21
C LYS A 138 -4.24 16.81 5.82
N VAL A 139 -4.22 16.61 7.14
CA VAL A 139 -5.36 16.10 7.94
C VAL A 139 -6.04 17.28 8.63
#